data_AF-A0ABD1CKS7-F1
#
_entry.id   AF-A0ABD1CKS7-F1
#
_cell.length_a   1.000
_cell.length_b   1.000
_cell.length_c   1.000
_cell.angle_alpha   90.00
_cell.angle_beta   90.00
_cell.angle_gamma   90.00
#
_symmetry.space_group_name_H-M   'P 1'
#
loop_
_entity.id
_entity.type
_entity.pdbx_description
1 polymer ?
#
loop_
_entity_poly.entity_id
_entity_poly.type
_entity_poly.pdbx_seq_one_letter_code
_entity_poly.pdbx_strand_id
1 'polypeptide(L)'
;MSSNPILALIRKIMQFFQHYTVADEDEWLKMTPSDVNLTLQLLLEEQDRIRAKKINDEDCNHPPQIGLGEEGGTLEGWSLQGVLLLIRHGDRGPMTHVRGIDSVDCGFEGDSVLTRYNHYLTNSSSSTTAGHWMKTGPFHGFPLLPSSPRACLLGQLTQKGVAQLLRVGDVIRQAYAHALALYTRPPAHTSTSSRTTPYNASDTTNIPAMYNTDDIVIYSTRYRRTFQSAMALMFSLIPPEKWQYLQIQESHSLSFCFADCACPQADNLKKQLDKDGKQVLGAHPAIGAIVQWMGATILQNQPTVGQSNPLEVRDAILSHICHDAPLPCRKISLNPQEPRLTSSSTQDPQDVINIDQDDITFNQAPPNTEEPDDVDPTGDQEPDIEGCVEKSHVAALMSYTQWAGLKEWKSLKMRQQGLLRAYGFLRNIVGYMLKMISGDKVKFVLYSGHDKTMEYLMAALALSSETPFIPYASRLAFEVYKSDKDTQFYFRLLYNGQDVTNTIALCEGGKSLSVPRGIRGDRANLCPIENIIRFLHDDYFLPLNATNFKDACLAQRDGYF
;
A
#
# COMPACT_ATOMS: atom_id res chain seq x y z
N MET A 1 5.40 -10.68 57.77
CA MET A 1 4.38 -10.99 56.75
C MET A 1 5.10 -11.48 55.51
N SER A 2 5.15 -12.80 55.29
CA SER A 2 5.75 -13.37 54.09
C SER A 2 4.79 -13.20 52.92
N SER A 3 5.23 -12.52 51.87
CA SER A 3 4.54 -12.50 50.59
C SER A 3 4.52 -13.93 50.02
N ASN A 4 3.34 -14.53 49.91
CA ASN A 4 3.20 -15.85 49.29
C ASN A 4 3.64 -15.74 47.82
N PRO A 5 4.72 -16.43 47.39
CA PRO A 5 5.28 -16.29 46.05
C PRO A 5 4.32 -16.74 44.95
N ILE A 6 3.39 -17.65 45.27
CA ILE A 6 2.35 -18.12 44.35
C ILE A 6 1.35 -16.98 44.09
N LEU A 7 0.94 -16.27 45.14
CA LEU A 7 0.02 -15.14 45.04
C LEU A 7 0.63 -13.98 44.22
N ALA A 8 1.94 -13.75 44.37
CA ALA A 8 2.67 -12.76 43.58
C ALA A 8 2.78 -13.14 42.08
N LEU A 9 2.94 -14.44 41.79
CA LEU A 9 2.96 -14.96 40.42
C LEU A 9 1.57 -14.87 39.77
N ILE A 10 0.51 -15.26 40.48
CA ILE A 10 -0.88 -15.15 40.02
C ILE A 10 -1.22 -13.70 39.69
N ARG A 11 -0.86 -12.73 40.56
CA ARG A 11 -1.08 -11.30 40.28
C ARG A 11 -0.33 -10.80 39.05
N LYS A 12 0.90 -11.28 38.81
CA LYS A 12 1.65 -10.95 37.59
C LYS A 12 1.02 -11.54 36.34
N ILE A 13 0.52 -12.78 36.41
CA ILE A 13 -0.21 -13.45 35.33
C ILE A 13 -1.50 -12.67 35.02
N MET A 14 -2.31 -12.37 36.04
CA MET A 14 -3.55 -11.60 35.88
C MET A 14 -3.28 -10.20 35.32
N GLN A 15 -2.20 -9.52 35.75
CA GLN A 15 -1.77 -8.25 35.14
C GLN A 15 -1.38 -8.39 33.66
N PHE A 16 -0.72 -9.48 33.29
CA PHE A 16 -0.30 -9.73 31.91
C PHE A 16 -1.48 -10.10 30.98
N PHE A 17 -2.54 -10.71 31.52
CA PHE A 17 -3.74 -11.15 30.78
C PHE A 17 -5.00 -10.33 31.09
N GLN A 18 -4.86 -9.09 31.56
CA GLN A 18 -5.92 -8.21 32.07
C GLN A 18 -7.17 -8.00 31.17
N HIS A 19 -7.15 -8.41 29.90
CA HIS A 19 -8.28 -8.35 28.96
C HIS A 19 -8.87 -9.72 28.59
N TYR A 20 -8.31 -10.81 29.11
CA TYR A 20 -8.58 -12.18 28.66
C TYR A 20 -9.02 -13.13 29.80
N THR A 21 -9.03 -12.68 31.05
CA THR A 21 -9.40 -13.53 32.20
C THR A 21 -10.74 -13.09 32.80
N VAL A 22 -11.71 -14.00 32.83
CA VAL A 22 -12.99 -13.86 33.57
C VAL A 22 -12.87 -14.37 35.02
N ALA A 23 -11.79 -15.10 35.33
CA ALA A 23 -11.58 -15.75 36.62
C ALA A 23 -10.99 -14.80 37.67
N ASP A 24 -11.64 -14.74 38.85
CA ASP A 24 -11.20 -13.95 40.01
C ASP A 24 -9.97 -14.58 40.71
N GLU A 25 -9.23 -13.77 41.47
CA GLU A 25 -7.99 -14.19 42.18
C GLU A 25 -8.21 -15.45 43.06
N ASP A 26 -9.41 -15.60 43.64
CA ASP A 26 -9.83 -16.75 44.45
C ASP A 26 -10.05 -18.04 43.65
N GLU A 27 -10.30 -17.94 42.34
CA GLU A 27 -10.51 -19.08 41.45
C GLU A 27 -9.16 -19.66 41.01
N TRP A 28 -8.19 -18.79 40.71
CA TRP A 28 -6.79 -19.18 40.44
C TRP A 28 -6.10 -19.86 41.63
N LEU A 29 -6.44 -19.45 42.87
CA LEU A 29 -5.88 -20.03 44.08
C LEU A 29 -6.39 -21.44 44.39
N LYS A 30 -7.53 -21.84 43.81
CA LYS A 30 -8.12 -23.18 43.96
C LYS A 30 -7.68 -24.16 42.88
N MET A 31 -7.01 -23.69 41.84
CA MET A 31 -6.56 -24.52 40.72
C MET A 31 -5.38 -25.41 41.13
N THR A 32 -5.38 -26.64 40.63
CA THR A 32 -4.20 -27.49 40.74
C THR A 32 -3.09 -26.98 39.82
N PRO A 33 -1.80 -27.33 40.05
CA PRO A 33 -0.71 -26.93 39.16
C PRO A 33 -0.93 -27.32 37.69
N SER A 34 -1.60 -28.45 37.42
CA SER A 34 -1.99 -28.86 36.07
C SER A 34 -3.05 -27.96 35.45
N ASP A 35 -4.06 -27.53 36.24
CA ASP A 35 -5.13 -26.64 35.76
C ASP A 35 -4.58 -25.24 35.45
N VAL A 36 -3.66 -24.75 36.28
CA VAL A 36 -2.96 -23.47 36.03
C VAL A 36 -2.17 -23.54 34.72
N ASN A 37 -1.43 -24.64 34.48
CA ASN A 37 -0.63 -24.79 33.27
C ASN A 37 -1.51 -24.87 32.01
N LEU A 38 -2.60 -25.63 32.06
CA LEU A 38 -3.57 -25.72 30.97
C LEU A 38 -4.23 -24.35 30.69
N THR A 39 -4.62 -23.63 31.74
CA THR A 39 -5.24 -22.29 31.61
C THR A 39 -4.26 -21.29 31.00
N LEU A 40 -2.99 -21.31 31.44
CA LEU A 40 -1.94 -20.47 30.85
C LEU A 40 -1.70 -20.81 29.37
N GLN A 41 -1.69 -22.09 29.02
CA GLN A 41 -1.54 -22.53 27.64
C GLN A 41 -2.69 -22.04 26.76
N LEU A 42 -3.94 -22.20 27.21
CA LEU A 42 -5.12 -21.71 26.48
C LEU A 42 -5.12 -20.17 26.32
N LEU A 43 -4.69 -19.43 27.35
CA LEU A 43 -4.57 -17.97 27.28
C LEU A 43 -3.47 -17.51 26.32
N LEU A 44 -2.35 -18.22 26.27
CA LEU A 44 -1.27 -17.95 25.31
C LEU A 44 -1.74 -18.26 23.88
N GLU A 45 -2.42 -19.39 23.67
CA GLU A 45 -2.99 -19.77 22.37
C GLU A 45 -4.03 -18.74 21.88
N GLU A 46 -4.91 -18.25 22.77
CA GLU A 46 -5.88 -17.21 22.42
C GLU A 46 -5.19 -15.87 22.13
N GLN A 47 -4.18 -15.48 22.90
CA GLN A 47 -3.38 -14.28 22.59
C GLN A 47 -2.70 -14.38 21.23
N ASP A 48 -2.10 -15.52 20.91
CA ASP A 48 -1.43 -15.73 19.64
C ASP A 48 -2.42 -15.76 18.47
N ARG A 49 -3.61 -16.32 18.68
CA ARG A 49 -4.72 -16.26 17.72
C ARG A 49 -5.18 -14.83 17.46
N ILE A 50 -5.33 -14.02 18.51
CA ILE A 50 -5.71 -12.60 18.39
C ILE A 50 -4.62 -11.80 17.70
N ARG A 51 -3.34 -12.03 18.04
CA ARG A 51 -2.20 -11.39 17.36
C ARG A 51 -2.15 -11.76 15.89
N ALA A 52 -2.28 -13.05 15.55
CA ALA A 52 -2.27 -13.51 14.17
C ALA A 52 -3.43 -12.93 13.35
N LYS A 53 -4.64 -12.89 13.95
CA LYS A 53 -5.81 -12.24 13.34
C LYS A 53 -5.56 -10.75 13.12
N LYS A 54 -5.02 -10.05 14.13
CA LYS A 54 -4.69 -8.63 14.04
C LYS A 54 -3.69 -8.35 12.91
N ILE A 55 -2.64 -9.17 12.77
CA ILE A 55 -1.66 -9.05 11.67
C ILE A 55 -2.32 -9.25 10.31
N ASN A 56 -3.16 -10.28 10.15
CA ASN A 56 -3.87 -10.54 8.89
C ASN A 56 -4.82 -9.39 8.52
N ASP A 57 -5.57 -8.88 9.51
CA ASP A 57 -6.53 -7.79 9.29
C ASP A 57 -5.82 -6.46 9.03
N GLU A 58 -4.73 -6.16 9.74
CA GLU A 58 -4.00 -4.90 9.60
C GLU A 58 -3.19 -4.84 8.30
N ASP A 59 -2.46 -5.87 7.90
CA ASP A 59 -1.57 -5.76 6.73
C ASP A 59 -2.27 -6.04 5.39
N CYS A 60 -3.13 -7.06 5.39
CA CYS A 60 -3.70 -7.58 4.16
C CYS A 60 -4.89 -6.76 3.67
N ASN A 61 -5.56 -5.99 4.55
CA ASN A 61 -6.69 -5.10 4.25
C ASN A 61 -7.71 -5.76 3.29
N HIS A 62 -8.34 -6.84 3.74
CA HIS A 62 -9.20 -7.68 2.88
C HIS A 62 -10.38 -6.87 2.32
N PRO A 63 -10.86 -7.12 1.08
CA PRO A 63 -11.92 -6.32 0.46
C PRO A 63 -13.16 -6.07 1.33
N PRO A 64 -13.70 -7.03 2.11
CA PRO A 64 -14.84 -6.79 2.99
C PRO A 64 -14.59 -5.77 4.11
N GLN A 65 -13.33 -5.57 4.52
CA GLN A 65 -12.93 -4.63 5.56
C GLN A 65 -12.81 -3.19 5.04
N ILE A 66 -12.70 -3.03 3.71
CA ILE A 66 -12.63 -1.71 3.07
C ILE A 66 -14.04 -1.11 3.01
N GLY A 67 -14.32 -0.24 3.98
CA GLY A 67 -15.58 0.49 4.12
C GLY A 67 -15.41 2.01 4.02
N LEU A 68 -16.55 2.69 3.88
CA LEU A 68 -16.66 4.13 4.05
C LEU A 68 -16.48 4.46 5.54
N GLY A 69 -15.57 5.37 5.84
CA GLY A 69 -15.38 5.93 7.17
C GLY A 69 -15.87 7.37 7.22
N GLU A 70 -14.95 8.28 7.51
CA GLU A 70 -15.21 9.69 7.72
C GLU A 70 -15.10 10.55 6.45
N GLU A 71 -14.84 9.92 5.30
CA GLU A 71 -14.72 10.59 4.01
C GLU A 71 -15.99 11.36 3.64
N GLY A 72 -15.80 12.56 3.10
CA GLY A 72 -16.87 13.44 2.67
C GLY A 72 -17.89 13.70 3.77
N GLY A 73 -19.17 13.69 3.38
CA GLY A 73 -20.29 14.08 4.23
C GLY A 73 -20.56 15.59 4.20
N THR A 74 -21.63 15.99 4.87
CA THR A 74 -22.08 17.38 4.93
C THR A 74 -21.46 18.09 6.13
N LEU A 75 -20.76 19.19 5.89
CA LEU A 75 -20.24 20.09 6.92
C LEU A 75 -21.04 21.39 6.84
N GLU A 76 -21.76 21.75 7.89
CA GLU A 76 -22.71 22.87 7.86
C GLU A 76 -22.01 24.22 7.66
N GLY A 77 -22.17 24.85 6.50
CA GLY A 77 -21.50 26.11 6.15
C GLY A 77 -20.14 25.93 5.50
N TRP A 78 -19.82 24.72 5.02
CA TRP A 78 -18.66 24.43 4.19
C TRP A 78 -19.03 23.63 2.95
N SER A 79 -18.42 23.98 1.82
CA SER A 79 -18.60 23.32 0.53
C SER A 79 -17.30 22.69 0.05
N LEU A 80 -17.35 21.40 -0.32
CA LEU A 80 -16.21 20.67 -0.86
C LEU A 80 -15.84 21.19 -2.26
N GLN A 81 -14.58 21.58 -2.44
CA GLN A 81 -14.05 22.15 -3.68
C GLN A 81 -13.27 21.12 -4.51
N GLY A 82 -12.63 20.16 -3.85
CA GLY A 82 -11.89 19.10 -4.51
C GLY A 82 -11.23 18.13 -3.53
N VAL A 83 -10.69 17.03 -4.07
CA VAL A 83 -10.02 15.97 -3.31
C VAL A 83 -8.73 15.57 -4.01
N LEU A 84 -7.65 15.44 -3.24
CA LEU A 84 -6.41 14.80 -3.67
C LEU A 84 -6.27 13.48 -2.91
N LEU A 85 -6.26 12.38 -3.64
CA LEU A 85 -6.23 11.02 -3.11
C LEU A 85 -4.90 10.35 -3.45
N LEU A 86 -4.13 9.97 -2.43
CA LEU A 86 -2.99 9.08 -2.57
C LEU A 86 -3.41 7.67 -2.18
N ILE A 87 -3.09 6.68 -3.01
CA ILE A 87 -3.33 5.26 -2.72
C ILE A 87 -2.03 4.45 -2.74
N ARG A 88 -1.92 3.45 -1.86
CA ARG A 88 -1.00 2.32 -2.05
C ARG A 88 -1.67 1.36 -3.04
N HIS A 89 -0.89 0.75 -3.92
CA HIS A 89 -1.40 -0.36 -4.74
C HIS A 89 -2.03 -1.47 -3.87
N GLY A 90 -2.84 -2.31 -4.51
CA GLY A 90 -3.48 -3.44 -3.84
C GLY A 90 -2.49 -4.56 -3.53
N ASP A 91 -3.04 -5.62 -2.97
CA ASP A 91 -2.39 -6.90 -2.76
C ASP A 91 -1.68 -7.40 -4.03
N ARG A 92 -0.47 -7.93 -3.83
CA ARG A 92 0.45 -8.31 -4.89
C ARG A 92 1.26 -9.55 -4.48
N GLY A 93 1.84 -10.22 -5.47
CA GLY A 93 2.87 -11.23 -5.22
C GLY A 93 4.12 -10.64 -4.53
N PRO A 94 5.00 -11.51 -4.02
CA PRO A 94 6.18 -11.09 -3.26
C PRO A 94 7.18 -10.32 -4.14
N MET A 95 8.03 -9.49 -3.54
CA MET A 95 9.11 -8.76 -4.21
C MET A 95 10.37 -9.61 -4.45
N THR A 96 10.41 -10.79 -3.86
CA THR A 96 11.51 -11.75 -3.96
C THR A 96 10.96 -13.12 -4.35
N HIS A 97 11.81 -13.97 -4.90
CA HIS A 97 11.39 -15.30 -5.33
C HIS A 97 11.15 -16.22 -4.11
N VAL A 98 9.92 -16.73 -4.00
CA VAL A 98 9.48 -17.60 -2.91
C VAL A 98 9.41 -19.05 -3.38
N ARG A 99 9.87 -19.99 -2.57
CA ARG A 99 9.79 -21.43 -2.85
C ARG A 99 8.35 -21.93 -2.71
N GLY A 100 7.90 -22.72 -3.67
CA GLY A 100 6.55 -23.29 -3.63
C GLY A 100 5.44 -22.25 -3.78
N ILE A 101 5.75 -21.06 -4.28
CA ILE A 101 4.77 -19.99 -4.48
C ILE A 101 3.63 -20.40 -5.43
N ASP A 102 3.89 -21.33 -6.35
CA ASP A 102 2.89 -21.86 -7.29
C ASP A 102 1.74 -22.63 -6.59
N SER A 103 1.93 -23.03 -5.33
CA SER A 103 0.89 -23.66 -4.50
C SER A 103 -0.04 -22.67 -3.79
N VAL A 104 0.28 -21.37 -3.83
CA VAL A 104 -0.52 -20.31 -3.21
C VAL A 104 -1.53 -19.80 -4.22
N ASP A 105 -2.81 -19.80 -3.83
CA ASP A 105 -3.88 -19.26 -4.65
C ASP A 105 -4.04 -17.75 -4.46
N CYS A 106 -3.50 -16.98 -5.39
CA CYS A 106 -3.65 -15.52 -5.46
C CYS A 106 -4.93 -15.05 -6.16
N GLY A 107 -5.91 -15.94 -6.34
CA GLY A 107 -7.23 -15.61 -6.87
C GLY A 107 -8.11 -14.84 -5.89
N PHE A 108 -9.22 -14.32 -6.42
CA PHE A 108 -10.30 -13.79 -5.61
C PHE A 108 -11.63 -13.97 -6.36
N GLU A 109 -12.58 -14.67 -5.73
CA GLU A 109 -13.86 -15.04 -6.32
C GLU A 109 -15.03 -14.51 -5.48
N GLY A 110 -16.24 -14.56 -6.05
CA GLY A 110 -17.46 -14.17 -5.33
C GLY A 110 -17.72 -12.66 -5.28
N ASP A 111 -16.84 -11.83 -5.85
CA ASP A 111 -17.05 -10.38 -5.94
C ASP A 111 -17.69 -9.97 -7.27
N SER A 112 -18.90 -9.41 -7.16
CA SER A 112 -19.69 -8.99 -8.33
C SER A 112 -19.10 -7.80 -9.09
N VAL A 113 -18.37 -6.92 -8.40
CA VAL A 113 -17.76 -5.73 -9.00
C VAL A 113 -16.51 -6.14 -9.78
N LEU A 114 -15.70 -7.04 -9.22
CA LEU A 114 -14.57 -7.67 -9.91
C LEU A 114 -15.02 -8.40 -11.17
N THR A 115 -16.08 -9.21 -11.06
CA THR A 115 -16.65 -9.93 -12.22
C THR A 115 -17.07 -8.96 -13.31
N ARG A 116 -17.73 -7.85 -12.95
CA ARG A 116 -18.15 -6.80 -13.90
C ARG A 116 -16.94 -6.13 -14.55
N TYR A 117 -15.90 -5.81 -13.80
CA TYR A 117 -14.69 -5.20 -14.32
C TYR A 117 -13.98 -6.12 -15.31
N ASN A 118 -13.80 -7.40 -14.96
CA ASN A 118 -13.21 -8.41 -15.84
C ASN A 118 -14.00 -8.57 -17.14
N HIS A 119 -15.33 -8.66 -17.05
CA HIS A 119 -16.20 -8.75 -18.22
C HIS A 119 -16.16 -7.49 -19.08
N TYR A 120 -16.08 -6.31 -18.46
CA TYR A 120 -15.96 -5.05 -19.20
C TYR A 120 -14.67 -4.99 -20.00
N LEU A 121 -13.54 -5.37 -19.41
CA LEU A 121 -12.23 -5.32 -20.08
C LEU A 121 -12.05 -6.37 -21.17
N THR A 122 -12.68 -7.52 -21.03
CA THR A 122 -12.62 -8.60 -22.04
C THR A 122 -13.52 -8.32 -23.25
N ASN A 123 -14.63 -7.59 -23.08
CA ASN A 123 -15.61 -7.34 -24.14
C ASN A 123 -15.55 -5.93 -24.76
N SER A 124 -14.75 -5.01 -24.21
CA SER A 124 -14.63 -3.63 -24.72
C SER A 124 -13.65 -3.53 -25.89
N SER A 125 -14.12 -2.93 -27.00
CA SER A 125 -13.45 -2.97 -28.32
C SER A 125 -12.86 -1.65 -28.83
N SER A 126 -12.89 -0.55 -28.06
CA SER A 126 -12.51 0.79 -28.57
C SER A 126 -11.17 1.35 -28.08
N SER A 127 -10.79 1.20 -26.81
CA SER A 127 -9.56 1.80 -26.24
C SER A 127 -8.73 0.83 -25.39
N THR A 128 -9.21 -0.40 -25.24
CA THR A 128 -8.68 -1.46 -24.36
C THR A 128 -8.53 -2.78 -25.09
N THR A 129 -8.06 -2.76 -26.35
CA THR A 129 -8.00 -3.96 -27.21
C THR A 129 -7.27 -5.08 -26.48
N ALA A 130 -7.96 -6.22 -26.33
CA ALA A 130 -7.47 -7.40 -25.60
C ALA A 130 -7.04 -7.12 -24.14
N GLY A 131 -7.67 -6.19 -23.43
CA GLY A 131 -7.40 -5.91 -22.02
C GLY A 131 -6.12 -5.11 -21.75
N HIS A 132 -5.57 -4.43 -22.77
CA HIS A 132 -4.36 -3.62 -22.65
C HIS A 132 -4.66 -2.14 -22.89
N TRP A 133 -3.86 -1.26 -22.26
CA TRP A 133 -3.97 0.17 -22.43
C TRP A 133 -3.34 0.64 -23.75
N MET A 134 -4.17 0.92 -24.76
CA MET A 134 -3.68 1.25 -26.10
C MET A 134 -3.53 2.75 -26.38
N LYS A 135 -3.67 3.61 -25.35
CA LYS A 135 -3.49 5.05 -25.55
C LYS A 135 -2.02 5.42 -25.68
N THR A 136 -1.77 6.55 -26.33
CA THR A 136 -0.43 7.13 -26.43
C THR A 136 0.08 7.53 -25.06
N GLY A 137 1.37 7.30 -24.80
CA GLY A 137 2.03 7.71 -23.56
C GLY A 137 2.82 6.57 -22.90
N PRO A 138 3.34 6.82 -21.69
CA PRO A 138 4.31 5.93 -21.04
C PRO A 138 3.74 4.57 -20.60
N PHE A 139 2.41 4.47 -20.49
CA PHE A 139 1.68 3.25 -20.13
C PHE A 139 1.15 2.50 -21.37
N HIS A 140 1.51 2.90 -22.58
CA HIS A 140 1.10 2.18 -23.79
C HIS A 140 1.49 0.69 -23.69
N GLY A 141 0.53 -0.19 -23.95
CA GLY A 141 0.70 -1.64 -23.84
C GLY A 141 0.64 -2.19 -22.41
N PHE A 142 0.40 -1.38 -21.37
CA PHE A 142 0.25 -1.91 -20.02
C PHE A 142 -1.03 -2.74 -19.90
N PRO A 143 -0.98 -3.94 -19.30
CA PRO A 143 -2.18 -4.75 -19.08
C PRO A 143 -3.06 -4.13 -17.99
N LEU A 144 -4.38 -4.12 -18.21
CA LEU A 144 -5.37 -3.59 -17.27
C LEU A 144 -5.79 -4.59 -16.18
N LEU A 145 -5.41 -5.86 -16.36
CA LEU A 145 -5.58 -6.95 -15.40
C LEU A 145 -4.25 -7.67 -15.16
N PRO A 146 -4.11 -8.32 -13.98
CA PRO A 146 -3.02 -9.27 -13.75
C PRO A 146 -2.95 -10.34 -14.84
N SER A 147 -1.74 -10.73 -15.23
CA SER A 147 -1.50 -11.72 -16.30
C SER A 147 -2.01 -13.12 -15.95
N SER A 148 -2.12 -13.44 -14.66
CA SER A 148 -2.67 -14.70 -14.18
C SER A 148 -3.79 -14.43 -13.17
N PRO A 149 -4.93 -15.14 -13.25
CA PRO A 149 -6.03 -14.95 -12.30
C PRO A 149 -5.74 -15.54 -10.92
N ARG A 150 -4.80 -16.49 -10.80
CA ARG A 150 -4.53 -17.20 -9.54
C ARG A 150 -3.06 -17.26 -9.14
N ALA A 151 -2.11 -16.96 -10.03
CA ALA A 151 -0.69 -17.05 -9.69
C ALA A 151 -0.20 -15.78 -8.98
N CYS A 152 0.65 -15.97 -7.96
CA CYS A 152 1.31 -14.90 -7.23
C CYS A 152 2.61 -14.45 -7.93
N LEU A 153 2.49 -13.82 -9.10
CA LEU A 153 3.66 -13.39 -9.88
C LEU A 153 4.49 -12.32 -9.15
N LEU A 154 5.81 -12.36 -9.34
CA LEU A 154 6.78 -11.49 -8.67
C LEU A 154 6.42 -10.00 -8.82
N GLY A 155 6.12 -9.34 -7.71
CA GLY A 155 5.78 -7.92 -7.65
C GLY A 155 4.53 -7.51 -8.44
N GLN A 156 3.75 -8.44 -8.99
CA GLN A 156 2.55 -8.13 -9.77
C GLN A 156 1.30 -8.09 -8.88
N LEU A 157 0.34 -7.24 -9.24
CA LEU A 157 -0.96 -7.17 -8.56
C LEU A 157 -1.70 -8.51 -8.67
N THR A 158 -2.41 -8.91 -7.62
CA THR A 158 -3.29 -10.10 -7.65
C THR A 158 -4.73 -9.72 -8.00
N GLN A 159 -5.60 -10.71 -8.26
CA GLN A 159 -7.05 -10.45 -8.41
C GLN A 159 -7.67 -9.90 -7.13
N LYS A 160 -7.17 -10.34 -5.96
CA LYS A 160 -7.53 -9.76 -4.66
C LYS A 160 -7.16 -8.28 -4.58
N GLY A 161 -5.97 -7.91 -5.06
CA GLY A 161 -5.53 -6.51 -5.14
C GLY A 161 -6.43 -5.66 -6.04
N VAL A 162 -6.88 -6.20 -7.18
CA VAL A 162 -7.87 -5.53 -8.04
C VAL A 162 -9.18 -5.31 -7.28
N ALA A 163 -9.70 -6.34 -6.59
CA ALA A 163 -10.93 -6.24 -5.80
C ALA A 163 -10.83 -5.19 -4.69
N GLN A 164 -9.70 -5.12 -3.99
CA GLN A 164 -9.47 -4.09 -2.98
C GLN A 164 -9.61 -2.67 -3.56
N LEU A 165 -9.03 -2.41 -4.73
CA LEU A 165 -9.07 -1.07 -5.32
C LEU A 165 -10.40 -0.74 -5.97
N LEU A 166 -11.11 -1.73 -6.52
CA LEU A 166 -12.51 -1.57 -6.91
C LEU A 166 -13.36 -1.15 -5.70
N ARG A 167 -13.12 -1.75 -4.53
CA ARG A 167 -13.81 -1.41 -3.29
C ARG A 167 -13.44 -0.02 -2.78
N VAL A 168 -12.17 0.37 -2.83
CA VAL A 168 -11.76 1.76 -2.55
C VAL A 168 -12.46 2.72 -3.51
N GLY A 169 -12.52 2.43 -4.80
CA GLY A 169 -13.23 3.25 -5.77
C GLY A 169 -14.71 3.43 -5.45
N ASP A 170 -15.37 2.38 -4.96
CA ASP A 170 -16.75 2.46 -4.46
C ASP A 170 -16.90 3.36 -3.22
N VAL A 171 -15.94 3.34 -2.30
CA VAL A 171 -15.92 4.22 -1.12
C VAL A 171 -15.78 5.68 -1.56
N ILE A 172 -14.80 5.97 -2.41
CA ILE A 172 -14.54 7.32 -2.94
C ILE A 172 -15.73 7.82 -3.76
N ARG A 173 -16.39 6.93 -4.51
CA ARG A 173 -17.62 7.26 -5.24
C ARG A 173 -18.72 7.73 -4.30
N GLN A 174 -18.99 6.94 -3.26
CA GLN A 174 -20.03 7.25 -2.27
C GLN A 174 -19.73 8.57 -1.55
N ALA A 175 -18.46 8.82 -1.22
CA ALA A 175 -18.05 10.02 -0.49
C ALA A 175 -18.11 11.30 -1.33
N TYR A 176 -17.65 11.26 -2.59
CA TYR A 176 -17.29 12.49 -3.31
C TYR A 176 -17.97 12.68 -4.65
N ALA A 177 -18.44 11.62 -5.31
CA ALA A 177 -18.76 11.72 -6.73
C ALA A 177 -19.98 12.60 -7.02
N HIS A 178 -20.93 12.69 -6.09
CA HIS A 178 -22.03 13.66 -6.14
C HIS A 178 -21.54 15.08 -5.85
N ALA A 179 -20.83 15.28 -4.74
CA ALA A 179 -20.36 16.60 -4.29
C ALA A 179 -19.43 17.27 -5.31
N LEU A 180 -18.63 16.49 -6.03
CA LEU A 180 -17.71 16.95 -7.06
C LEU A 180 -18.26 16.81 -8.48
N ALA A 181 -19.53 16.43 -8.64
CA ALA A 181 -20.19 16.27 -9.94
C ALA A 181 -19.50 15.29 -10.92
N LEU A 182 -18.75 14.31 -10.43
CA LEU A 182 -17.97 13.36 -11.25
C LEU A 182 -18.83 12.41 -12.10
N TYR A 183 -20.12 12.25 -11.76
CA TYR A 183 -21.11 11.43 -12.49
C TYR A 183 -21.99 12.21 -13.47
N THR A 184 -21.79 13.53 -13.61
CA THR A 184 -22.68 14.32 -14.47
C THR A 184 -22.53 13.88 -15.93
N ARG A 185 -23.65 13.46 -16.53
CA ARG A 185 -23.71 13.18 -17.96
C ARG A 185 -23.72 14.52 -18.72
N PRO A 186 -23.04 14.63 -19.87
CA PRO A 186 -23.23 15.77 -20.76
C PRO A 186 -24.72 15.95 -21.05
N PRO A 187 -25.25 17.18 -21.09
CA PRO A 187 -26.63 17.40 -21.51
C PRO A 187 -26.82 16.77 -22.89
N ALA A 188 -27.78 15.85 -23.00
CA ALA A 188 -28.21 15.37 -24.31
C ALA A 188 -28.75 16.58 -25.07
N HIS A 189 -28.08 16.97 -26.16
CA HIS A 189 -28.59 18.03 -27.03
C HIS A 189 -29.99 17.64 -27.48
N THR A 190 -31.00 18.41 -27.07
CA THR A 190 -32.34 18.36 -27.66
C THR A 190 -32.17 18.69 -29.14
N SER A 191 -32.25 17.68 -29.99
CA SER A 191 -32.26 17.81 -31.44
C SER A 191 -33.58 18.46 -31.90
N THR A 192 -33.69 19.76 -31.69
CA THR A 192 -34.68 20.60 -32.37
C THR A 192 -33.97 21.51 -33.35
N SER A 193 -33.65 20.99 -34.55
CA SER A 193 -33.93 21.73 -35.77
C SER A 193 -33.84 20.83 -37.00
N SER A 194 -34.97 20.77 -37.69
CA SER A 194 -35.12 20.39 -39.09
C SER A 194 -34.13 21.15 -39.97
N ARG A 195 -33.38 20.43 -40.81
CA ARG A 195 -33.30 20.69 -42.26
C ARG A 195 -32.52 19.58 -42.98
N THR A 196 -33.22 18.94 -43.90
CA THR A 196 -32.72 18.10 -44.98
C THR A 196 -31.69 18.83 -45.84
N THR A 197 -30.43 18.40 -45.81
CA THR A 197 -29.48 18.56 -46.91
C THR A 197 -28.70 17.25 -47.10
N PRO A 198 -28.34 16.86 -48.34
CA PRO A 198 -27.63 15.61 -48.60
C PRO A 198 -26.19 15.68 -48.09
N TYR A 199 -25.78 14.62 -47.40
CA TYR A 199 -24.52 14.49 -46.68
C TYR A 199 -23.35 14.29 -47.66
N ASN A 200 -22.46 15.29 -47.77
CA ASN A 200 -21.13 15.10 -48.35
C ASN A 200 -20.21 14.49 -47.29
N ALA A 201 -19.71 13.29 -47.58
CA ALA A 201 -18.75 12.57 -46.75
C ALA A 201 -17.36 13.20 -46.84
N SER A 202 -17.11 14.30 -46.12
CA SER A 202 -15.75 14.81 -45.91
C SER A 202 -15.59 15.67 -44.64
N ASP A 203 -16.52 15.63 -43.69
CA ASP A 203 -16.45 16.44 -42.48
C ASP A 203 -16.36 15.54 -41.23
N THR A 204 -15.12 15.21 -40.84
CA THR A 204 -14.77 14.39 -39.66
C THR A 204 -14.85 15.17 -38.34
N THR A 205 -15.65 16.22 -38.24
CA THR A 205 -15.68 17.10 -37.05
C THR A 205 -16.90 16.95 -36.14
N ASN A 206 -17.80 15.99 -36.40
CA ASN A 206 -18.90 15.67 -35.48
C ASN A 206 -18.47 14.70 -34.37
N ILE A 207 -17.68 15.20 -33.40
CA ILE A 207 -17.43 14.50 -32.14
C ILE A 207 -18.63 14.74 -31.21
N PRO A 208 -19.37 13.70 -30.78
CA PRO A 208 -20.45 13.87 -29.81
C PRO A 208 -19.88 14.49 -28.54
N ALA A 209 -20.59 15.47 -27.94
CA ALA A 209 -20.17 16.24 -26.76
C ALA A 209 -19.28 15.42 -25.79
N MET A 210 -17.97 15.63 -25.91
CA MET A 210 -16.94 14.83 -25.24
C MET A 210 -17.07 15.00 -23.73
N TYR A 211 -17.02 13.90 -22.96
CA TYR A 211 -16.92 13.99 -21.51
C TYR A 211 -15.69 14.84 -21.16
N ASN A 212 -15.90 15.94 -20.44
CA ASN A 212 -14.79 16.75 -19.95
C ASN A 212 -14.03 15.95 -18.88
N THR A 213 -12.74 15.68 -19.12
CA THR A 213 -11.85 15.00 -18.18
C THR A 213 -10.88 15.96 -17.49
N ASP A 214 -10.95 17.26 -17.76
CA ASP A 214 -10.09 18.28 -17.12
C ASP A 214 -10.32 18.37 -15.60
N ASP A 215 -11.45 17.83 -15.12
CA ASP A 215 -11.80 17.77 -13.71
C ASP A 215 -11.08 16.66 -12.93
N ILE A 216 -10.45 15.71 -13.62
CA ILE A 216 -9.73 14.58 -13.04
C ILE A 216 -8.28 14.55 -13.53
N VAL A 217 -7.34 14.52 -12.60
CA VAL A 217 -5.92 14.28 -12.87
C VAL A 217 -5.49 12.97 -12.22
N ILE A 218 -4.75 12.14 -12.96
CA ILE A 218 -4.25 10.86 -12.45
C ILE A 218 -2.75 10.79 -12.67
N TYR A 219 -2.02 10.54 -11.59
CA TYR A 219 -0.61 10.16 -11.60
C TYR A 219 -0.46 8.71 -11.15
N SER A 220 0.42 7.97 -11.81
CA SER A 220 0.85 6.64 -11.38
C SER A 220 2.35 6.49 -11.54
N THR A 221 3.00 5.77 -10.64
CA THR A 221 4.37 5.29 -10.91
C THR A 221 4.34 4.25 -12.02
N ARG A 222 5.43 4.08 -12.75
CA ARG A 222 5.51 3.18 -13.91
C ARG A 222 5.66 1.69 -13.56
N TYR A 223 4.86 1.20 -12.63
CA TYR A 223 4.73 -0.24 -12.32
C TYR A 223 3.36 -0.74 -12.75
N ARG A 224 3.28 -1.98 -13.23
CA ARG A 224 1.98 -2.57 -13.65
C ARG A 224 0.96 -2.54 -12.49
N ARG A 225 1.41 -2.89 -11.28
CA ARG A 225 0.54 -2.94 -10.08
C ARG A 225 -0.06 -1.59 -9.68
N THR A 226 0.67 -0.49 -9.80
CA THR A 226 0.17 0.86 -9.46
C THR A 226 -0.74 1.37 -10.57
N PHE A 227 -0.37 1.15 -11.83
CA PHE A 227 -1.23 1.49 -12.96
C PHE A 227 -2.59 0.75 -12.89
N GLN A 228 -2.58 -0.57 -12.71
CA GLN A 228 -3.78 -1.39 -12.59
C GLN A 228 -4.63 -0.99 -11.38
N SER A 229 -3.99 -0.69 -10.25
CA SER A 229 -4.66 -0.19 -9.04
C SER A 229 -5.41 1.12 -9.30
N ALA A 230 -4.79 2.07 -10.02
CA ALA A 230 -5.44 3.32 -10.39
C ALA A 230 -6.66 3.06 -11.30
N MET A 231 -6.52 2.21 -12.31
CA MET A 231 -7.58 1.92 -13.27
C MET A 231 -8.77 1.19 -12.64
N ALA A 232 -8.51 0.23 -11.76
CA ALA A 232 -9.53 -0.47 -10.99
C ALA A 232 -10.31 0.50 -10.09
N LEU A 233 -9.63 1.36 -9.32
CA LEU A 233 -10.28 2.38 -8.50
C LEU A 233 -11.15 3.30 -9.35
N MET A 234 -10.60 3.84 -10.45
CA MET A 234 -11.33 4.77 -11.31
C MET A 234 -12.55 4.13 -11.97
N PHE A 235 -12.51 2.82 -12.28
CA PHE A 235 -13.64 2.12 -12.87
C PHE A 235 -14.87 2.10 -11.95
N SER A 236 -14.66 1.92 -10.65
CA SER A 236 -15.74 2.04 -9.67
C SER A 236 -16.09 3.50 -9.37
N LEU A 237 -15.16 4.44 -9.55
CA LEU A 237 -15.36 5.85 -9.22
C LEU A 237 -16.20 6.61 -10.24
N ILE A 238 -16.07 6.37 -11.55
CA ILE A 238 -16.74 7.19 -12.58
C ILE A 238 -17.50 6.35 -13.61
N PRO A 239 -18.42 6.94 -14.40
CA PRO A 239 -19.10 6.21 -15.47
C PRO A 239 -18.11 5.54 -16.45
N PRO A 240 -18.39 4.32 -16.93
CA PRO A 240 -17.53 3.61 -17.89
C PRO A 240 -17.22 4.43 -19.15
N GLU A 241 -18.15 5.25 -19.62
CA GLU A 241 -17.96 6.11 -20.78
C GLU A 241 -16.88 7.15 -20.51
N LYS A 242 -16.88 7.78 -19.32
CA LYS A 242 -15.84 8.74 -18.91
C LYS A 242 -14.50 8.05 -18.63
N TRP A 243 -14.54 6.84 -18.07
CA TRP A 243 -13.35 6.02 -17.79
C TRP A 243 -12.51 5.75 -19.05
N GLN A 244 -13.16 5.47 -20.18
CA GLN A 244 -12.48 5.24 -21.46
C GLN A 244 -11.70 6.45 -21.98
N TYR A 245 -11.97 7.67 -21.50
CA TYR A 245 -11.29 8.89 -21.94
C TYR A 245 -10.22 9.38 -20.96
N LEU A 246 -10.12 8.80 -19.77
CA LEU A 246 -9.11 9.18 -18.76
C LEU A 246 -7.69 9.17 -19.32
N GLN A 247 -6.89 10.15 -18.91
CA GLN A 247 -5.46 10.20 -19.20
C GLN A 247 -4.69 9.99 -17.90
N ILE A 248 -3.58 9.26 -17.99
CA ILE A 248 -2.71 9.00 -16.84
C ILE A 248 -1.33 9.57 -17.13
N GLN A 249 -0.82 10.31 -16.15
CA GLN A 249 0.51 10.88 -16.16
C GLN A 249 1.46 9.96 -15.40
N GLU A 250 2.64 9.71 -15.99
CA GLU A 250 3.70 8.97 -15.30
C GLU A 250 4.35 9.85 -14.24
N SER A 251 4.62 9.26 -13.08
CA SER A 251 5.62 9.76 -12.14
C SER A 251 6.86 8.87 -12.22
N HIS A 252 8.00 9.44 -12.60
CA HIS A 252 9.28 8.72 -12.73
C HIS A 252 9.93 8.37 -11.38
N SER A 253 9.28 8.70 -10.27
CA SER A 253 9.80 8.45 -8.92
C SER A 253 8.75 7.85 -8.01
N LEU A 254 9.18 6.84 -7.25
CA LEU A 254 8.41 6.24 -6.18
C LEU A 254 7.94 7.27 -5.14
N SER A 255 8.69 8.35 -4.92
CA SER A 255 8.36 9.40 -3.95
C SER A 255 7.47 10.51 -4.51
N PHE A 256 7.12 10.48 -5.81
CA PHE A 256 6.42 11.59 -6.48
C PHE A 256 7.14 12.94 -6.29
N CYS A 257 8.47 12.92 -6.34
CA CYS A 257 9.28 14.12 -6.15
C CYS A 257 9.23 15.10 -7.34
N PHE A 258 8.73 14.68 -8.51
CA PHE A 258 8.64 15.49 -9.73
C PHE A 258 9.99 16.14 -10.10
N ALA A 259 10.15 17.44 -9.86
CA ALA A 259 11.40 18.16 -10.15
C ALA A 259 12.44 18.05 -9.01
N ASP A 260 12.03 17.68 -7.80
CA ASP A 260 12.83 17.76 -6.58
C ASP A 260 13.34 16.36 -6.13
N CYS A 261 13.88 15.57 -7.06
CA CYS A 261 14.21 14.16 -6.82
C CYS A 261 15.64 13.89 -6.33
N ALA A 262 16.60 14.70 -6.77
CA ALA A 262 18.02 14.48 -6.50
C ALA A 262 18.39 14.98 -5.10
N CYS A 263 18.62 14.06 -4.17
CA CYS A 263 18.96 14.41 -2.79
C CYS A 263 19.90 13.39 -2.13
N PRO A 264 21.24 13.57 -2.24
CA PRO A 264 22.23 12.66 -1.67
C PRO A 264 22.08 12.47 -0.16
N GLN A 265 21.67 13.51 0.56
CA GLN A 265 21.47 13.42 2.00
C GLN A 265 20.31 12.49 2.39
N ALA A 266 19.26 12.39 1.56
CA ALA A 266 18.18 11.42 1.79
C ALA A 266 18.66 9.96 1.62
N ASP A 267 19.61 9.71 0.71
CA ASP A 267 20.25 8.41 0.54
C ASP A 267 21.18 8.07 1.71
N ASN A 268 21.91 9.07 2.24
CA ASN A 268 22.74 8.91 3.42
C ASN A 268 21.91 8.57 4.66
N LEU A 269 20.82 9.31 4.91
CA LEU A 269 19.89 8.99 5.99
C LEU A 269 19.31 7.58 5.86
N LYS A 270 18.98 7.15 4.62
CA LYS A 270 18.56 5.77 4.37
C LYS A 270 19.62 4.76 4.84
N LYS A 271 20.88 4.94 4.42
CA LYS A 271 21.98 4.05 4.79
C LYS A 271 22.19 4.01 6.31
N GLN A 272 22.00 5.13 6.99
CA GLN A 272 22.08 5.20 8.45
C GLN A 272 20.93 4.45 9.13
N LEU A 273 19.70 4.58 8.65
CA LEU A 273 18.55 3.83 9.14
C LEU A 273 18.74 2.32 8.91
N ASP A 274 19.18 1.92 7.72
CA ASP A 274 19.48 0.52 7.39
C ASP A 274 20.59 -0.05 8.31
N LYS A 275 21.60 0.77 8.67
CA LYS A 275 22.65 0.39 9.63
C LYS A 275 22.10 0.25 11.06
N ASP A 276 21.28 1.19 11.51
CA ASP A 276 20.64 1.15 12.83
C ASP A 276 19.75 -0.10 12.95
N GLY A 277 18.98 -0.42 11.91
CA GLY A 277 18.15 -1.64 11.85
C GLY A 277 18.98 -2.92 11.99
N LYS A 278 20.12 -3.03 11.29
CA LYS A 278 21.06 -4.16 11.44
C LYS A 278 21.63 -4.28 12.85
N GLN A 279 22.01 -3.15 13.46
CA GLN A 279 22.49 -3.14 14.85
C GLN A 279 21.40 -3.59 15.84
N VAL A 280 20.17 -3.13 15.63
CA VAL A 280 19.01 -3.52 16.43
C VAL A 280 18.72 -5.01 16.29
N LEU A 281 18.79 -5.59 15.09
CA LEU A 281 18.66 -7.04 14.90
C LEU A 281 19.79 -7.82 15.57
N GLY A 282 21.03 -7.34 15.47
CA GLY A 282 22.19 -7.97 16.10
C GLY A 282 22.10 -8.02 17.64
N ALA A 283 21.38 -7.09 18.25
CA ALA A 283 21.07 -7.12 19.69
C ALA A 283 20.03 -8.19 20.10
N HIS A 284 19.36 -8.83 19.12
CA HIS A 284 18.33 -9.85 19.33
C HIS A 284 18.71 -11.16 18.59
N PRO A 285 19.75 -11.88 19.04
CA PRO A 285 20.29 -13.04 18.30
C PRO A 285 19.27 -14.17 18.09
N ALA A 286 18.35 -14.39 19.04
CA ALA A 286 17.28 -15.38 18.89
C ALA A 286 16.33 -15.03 17.73
N ILE A 287 15.96 -13.75 17.59
CA ILE A 287 15.15 -13.28 16.46
C ILE A 287 15.96 -13.37 15.16
N GLY A 288 17.24 -13.00 15.18
CA GLY A 288 18.14 -13.16 14.04
C GLY A 288 18.18 -14.60 13.53
N ALA A 289 18.22 -15.59 14.44
CA ALA A 289 18.17 -17.01 14.09
C ALA A 289 16.83 -17.41 13.45
N ILE A 290 15.69 -16.94 14.00
CA ILE A 290 14.36 -17.19 13.42
C ILE A 290 14.26 -16.59 12.02
N VAL A 291 14.69 -15.33 11.83
CA VAL A 291 14.67 -14.64 10.54
C VAL A 291 15.53 -15.39 9.52
N GLN A 292 16.73 -15.82 9.91
CA GLN A 292 17.62 -16.60 9.06
C GLN A 292 17.01 -17.95 8.67
N TRP A 293 16.42 -18.66 9.62
CA TRP A 293 15.81 -19.97 9.38
C TRP A 293 14.56 -19.88 8.50
N MET A 294 13.68 -18.90 8.76
CA MET A 294 12.53 -18.61 7.91
C MET A 294 12.96 -18.20 6.51
N GLY A 295 13.94 -17.29 6.39
CA GLY A 295 14.50 -16.88 5.09
C GLY A 295 15.07 -18.07 4.32
N ALA A 296 15.83 -18.94 4.98
CA ALA A 296 16.37 -20.15 4.38
C ALA A 296 15.29 -21.18 3.98
N THR A 297 14.09 -21.12 4.56
CA THR A 297 12.96 -22.00 4.25
C THR A 297 12.12 -21.45 3.08
N ILE A 298 11.82 -20.15 3.10
CA ILE A 298 10.85 -19.50 2.21
C ILE A 298 11.50 -18.97 0.93
N LEU A 299 12.70 -18.39 1.02
CA LEU A 299 13.32 -17.69 -0.10
C LEU A 299 14.04 -18.66 -1.04
N GLN A 300 13.85 -18.51 -2.35
CA GLN A 300 14.59 -19.32 -3.34
C GLN A 300 16.09 -19.09 -3.21
N ASN A 301 16.51 -17.83 -3.19
CA ASN A 301 17.89 -17.44 -2.92
C ASN A 301 18.11 -17.33 -1.42
N GLN A 302 18.88 -18.27 -0.86
CA GLN A 302 19.13 -18.29 0.57
C GLN A 302 19.94 -17.05 1.00
N PRO A 303 19.52 -16.35 2.07
CA PRO A 303 20.31 -15.25 2.59
C PRO A 303 21.62 -15.78 3.18
N THR A 304 22.75 -15.14 2.86
CA THR A 304 24.02 -15.40 3.51
C THR A 304 23.86 -15.32 5.03
N VAL A 305 24.52 -16.22 5.77
CA VAL A 305 24.45 -16.25 7.24
C VAL A 305 24.75 -14.87 7.83
N GLY A 306 23.83 -14.33 8.62
CA GLY A 306 23.97 -13.01 9.25
C GLY A 306 23.66 -11.82 8.35
N GLN A 307 23.19 -12.04 7.11
CA GLN A 307 22.74 -10.99 6.19
C GLN A 307 21.23 -11.01 5.90
N SER A 308 20.45 -11.83 6.62
CA SER A 308 19.01 -11.91 6.42
C SER A 308 18.30 -10.60 6.74
N ASN A 309 17.46 -10.14 5.81
CA ASN A 309 16.63 -8.96 6.00
C ASN A 309 15.24 -9.36 6.52
N PRO A 310 14.86 -8.98 7.75
CA PRO A 310 13.56 -9.34 8.31
C PRO A 310 12.37 -8.79 7.51
N LEU A 311 12.54 -7.66 6.82
CA LEU A 311 11.48 -7.08 5.99
C LEU A 311 11.26 -7.86 4.68
N GLU A 312 12.32 -8.49 4.14
CA GLU A 312 12.21 -9.35 2.97
C GLU A 312 11.48 -10.66 3.32
N VAL A 313 11.83 -11.28 4.45
CA VAL A 313 11.13 -12.48 4.94
C VAL A 313 9.68 -12.15 5.26
N ARG A 314 9.40 -10.96 5.80
CA ARG A 314 8.04 -10.46 6.04
C ARG A 314 7.24 -10.32 4.75
N ASP A 315 7.78 -9.67 3.72
CA ASP A 315 7.10 -9.52 2.42
C ASP A 315 6.81 -10.88 1.78
N ALA A 316 7.77 -11.82 1.86
CA ALA A 316 7.60 -13.17 1.37
C ALA A 316 6.48 -13.93 2.11
N ILE A 317 6.46 -13.93 3.45
CA ILE A 317 5.45 -14.69 4.21
C ILE A 317 4.04 -14.08 4.09
N LEU A 318 3.92 -12.78 3.80
CA LEU A 318 2.62 -12.15 3.54
C LEU A 318 1.92 -12.75 2.31
N SER A 319 2.65 -13.27 1.33
CA SER A 319 2.03 -14.00 0.20
C SER A 319 1.27 -15.25 0.64
N HIS A 320 1.65 -15.88 1.76
CA HIS A 320 0.88 -16.99 2.33
C HIS A 320 -0.25 -16.47 3.22
N ILE A 321 0.05 -15.54 4.13
CA ILE A 321 -0.89 -15.04 5.15
C ILE A 321 -2.08 -14.33 4.50
N CYS A 322 -1.83 -13.45 3.54
CA CYS A 322 -2.91 -12.68 2.89
C CYS A 322 -3.78 -13.54 1.97
N HIS A 323 -3.34 -14.74 1.62
CA HIS A 323 -4.09 -15.66 0.75
C HIS A 323 -4.61 -16.89 1.50
N ASP A 324 -4.59 -16.85 2.85
CA ASP A 324 -5.00 -17.95 3.72
C ASP A 324 -4.36 -19.30 3.34
N ALA A 325 -3.14 -19.25 2.79
CA ALA A 325 -2.43 -20.42 2.31
C ALA A 325 -1.66 -21.10 3.45
N PRO A 326 -1.42 -22.43 3.35
CA PRO A 326 -0.58 -23.14 4.31
C PRO A 326 0.81 -22.51 4.44
N LEU A 327 1.35 -22.50 5.67
CA LEU A 327 2.71 -22.03 5.91
C LEU A 327 3.73 -22.96 5.26
N PRO A 328 4.81 -22.42 4.65
CA PRO A 328 5.74 -23.19 3.85
C PRO A 328 6.60 -24.16 4.69
N CYS A 329 6.93 -25.31 4.09
CA CYS A 329 7.80 -26.33 4.67
C CYS A 329 9.02 -26.58 3.79
N ARG A 330 10.17 -26.87 4.41
CA ARG A 330 11.37 -27.31 3.71
C ARG A 330 11.38 -28.83 3.64
N LYS A 331 11.36 -29.38 2.42
CA LYS A 331 11.55 -30.81 2.16
C LYS A 331 13.03 -31.08 1.90
N ILE A 332 13.60 -32.11 2.51
CA ILE A 332 14.94 -32.59 2.16
C ILE A 332 14.81 -33.28 0.80
N SER A 333 15.50 -32.77 -0.23
CA SER A 333 15.72 -33.56 -1.44
C SER A 333 16.89 -34.50 -1.16
N LEU A 334 16.66 -35.80 -1.15
CA LEU A 334 17.67 -36.83 -0.87
C LEU A 334 18.73 -37.00 -1.98
N ASN A 335 18.79 -36.12 -2.99
CA ASN A 335 19.81 -36.17 -4.04
C ASN A 335 20.48 -34.80 -4.26
N PRO A 336 21.77 -34.62 -3.90
CA PRO A 336 22.54 -33.47 -4.33
C PRO A 336 22.92 -33.65 -5.80
N GLN A 337 22.09 -33.18 -6.73
CA GLN A 337 22.57 -32.94 -8.10
C GLN A 337 23.30 -31.59 -8.14
N GLU A 338 24.51 -31.65 -8.69
CA GLU A 338 25.50 -30.57 -8.77
C GLU A 338 24.92 -29.24 -9.29
N PRO A 339 25.47 -28.09 -8.85
CA PRO A 339 25.06 -26.79 -9.36
C PRO A 339 25.41 -26.67 -10.84
N ARG A 340 24.39 -26.55 -11.69
CA ARG A 340 24.56 -26.09 -13.07
C ARG A 340 25.13 -24.67 -13.06
N LEU A 341 26.38 -24.55 -13.50
CA LEU A 341 27.03 -23.29 -13.84
C LEU A 341 26.21 -22.56 -14.91
N THR A 342 25.51 -21.49 -14.53
CA THR A 342 25.07 -20.45 -15.48
C THR A 342 25.96 -19.23 -15.28
N SER A 343 26.63 -18.85 -16.37
CA SER A 343 27.62 -17.78 -16.48
C SER A 343 27.21 -16.46 -15.80
N SER A 344 28.07 -15.96 -14.92
CA SER A 344 27.97 -14.60 -14.37
C SER A 344 28.37 -13.57 -15.43
N SER A 345 27.52 -12.56 -15.61
CA SER A 345 27.95 -11.28 -16.19
C SER A 345 27.90 -10.26 -15.06
N THR A 346 29.08 -9.74 -14.71
CA THR A 346 29.29 -8.66 -13.74
C THR A 346 28.86 -7.32 -14.31
N GLN A 347 27.94 -6.60 -13.65
CA GLN A 347 27.81 -5.14 -13.79
C GLN A 347 27.55 -4.49 -12.42
N ASP A 348 28.25 -3.37 -12.20
CA ASP A 348 28.24 -2.51 -11.01
C ASP A 348 26.87 -1.83 -10.77
N PRO A 349 26.56 -1.40 -9.53
CA PRO A 349 25.26 -0.86 -9.18
C PRO A 349 25.20 0.65 -9.38
N GLN A 350 24.73 1.08 -10.55
CA GLN A 350 24.19 2.42 -10.75
C GLN A 350 23.01 2.37 -11.73
N ASP A 351 21.92 3.03 -11.31
CA ASP A 351 20.73 3.40 -12.06
C ASP A 351 19.63 2.36 -12.35
N VAL A 352 18.44 2.69 -11.80
CA VAL A 352 17.07 2.38 -12.26
C VAL A 352 16.90 1.07 -13.05
N ILE A 353 16.73 -0.04 -12.34
CA ILE A 353 16.22 -1.27 -12.95
C ILE A 353 14.69 -1.20 -12.96
N ASN A 354 14.12 -0.95 -14.13
CA ASN A 354 12.73 -1.30 -14.43
C ASN A 354 12.62 -2.84 -14.44
N ILE A 355 12.16 -3.44 -13.34
CA ILE A 355 12.02 -4.90 -13.17
C ILE A 355 10.80 -5.47 -13.95
N ASP A 356 10.10 -4.67 -14.77
CA ASP A 356 8.81 -5.08 -15.39
C ASP A 356 8.85 -5.26 -16.94
N GLN A 357 10.03 -5.42 -17.55
CA GLN A 357 10.16 -5.77 -18.98
C GLN A 357 10.79 -7.15 -19.19
N ASP A 358 10.05 -8.20 -18.82
CA ASP A 358 10.25 -9.51 -19.44
C ASP A 358 9.25 -9.64 -20.60
N ASP A 359 9.68 -9.26 -21.80
CA ASP A 359 9.02 -9.61 -23.05
C ASP A 359 9.30 -11.09 -23.36
N ILE A 360 8.33 -11.96 -23.12
CA ILE A 360 8.38 -13.35 -23.56
C ILE A 360 8.11 -13.39 -25.07
N THR A 361 9.16 -13.36 -25.88
CA THR A 361 9.09 -13.70 -27.30
C THR A 361 9.03 -15.21 -27.46
N PHE A 362 7.87 -15.72 -27.89
CA PHE A 362 7.70 -17.10 -28.36
C PHE A 362 8.50 -17.34 -29.64
N ASN A 363 9.53 -18.18 -29.58
CA ASN A 363 10.10 -18.84 -30.76
C ASN A 363 9.93 -20.34 -30.62
N GLN A 364 9.07 -20.90 -31.48
CA GLN A 364 8.86 -22.33 -31.67
C GLN A 364 10.09 -22.95 -32.35
N ALA A 365 10.58 -24.05 -31.80
CA ALA A 365 11.46 -25.00 -32.48
C ALA A 365 10.93 -26.44 -32.24
N PRO A 366 11.10 -27.36 -33.21
CA PRO A 366 10.28 -28.56 -33.36
C PRO A 366 10.68 -29.71 -32.41
N PRO A 367 9.81 -30.72 -32.22
CA PRO A 367 10.04 -31.79 -31.25
C PRO A 367 11.01 -32.83 -31.82
N ASN A 368 12.11 -33.07 -31.12
CA ASN A 368 12.90 -34.29 -31.31
C ASN A 368 12.31 -35.38 -30.42
N THR A 369 11.89 -36.44 -31.09
CA THR A 369 11.52 -37.75 -30.55
C THR A 369 12.74 -38.46 -29.97
N GLU A 370 12.72 -38.74 -28.68
CA GLU A 370 13.47 -39.85 -28.07
C GLU A 370 12.49 -40.66 -27.22
N GLU A 371 12.52 -41.98 -27.44
CA GLU A 371 11.68 -42.99 -26.79
C GLU A 371 12.04 -43.16 -25.30
N PRO A 372 11.11 -43.68 -24.47
CA PRO A 372 11.34 -43.82 -23.04
C PRO A 372 12.07 -45.13 -22.72
N ASP A 373 13.20 -45.04 -22.02
CA ASP A 373 13.79 -46.19 -21.34
C ASP A 373 12.99 -46.51 -20.06
N ASP A 374 12.44 -47.73 -20.04
CA ASP A 374 11.79 -48.38 -18.91
C ASP A 374 12.76 -48.54 -17.72
N VAL A 375 12.45 -47.93 -16.58
CA VAL A 375 12.95 -48.36 -15.27
C VAL A 375 11.81 -48.36 -14.24
N ASP A 376 11.62 -49.55 -13.66
CA ASP A 376 10.66 -50.03 -12.66
C ASP A 376 10.52 -49.15 -11.39
N PRO A 377 9.34 -49.10 -10.72
CA PRO A 377 9.03 -48.15 -9.67
C PRO A 377 9.45 -48.70 -8.30
N THR A 378 10.55 -48.19 -7.76
CA THR A 378 10.89 -48.44 -6.36
C THR A 378 10.53 -47.23 -5.48
N GLY A 379 9.41 -47.36 -4.77
CA GLY A 379 9.17 -46.79 -3.45
C GLY A 379 9.04 -45.27 -3.38
N ASP A 380 7.79 -44.79 -3.32
CA ASP A 380 7.46 -43.47 -2.79
C ASP A 380 7.90 -43.38 -1.32
N GLN A 381 9.16 -43.06 -1.08
CA GLN A 381 9.59 -42.51 0.21
C GLN A 381 9.14 -41.05 0.19
N GLU A 382 8.08 -40.76 0.97
CA GLU A 382 7.70 -39.38 1.25
C GLU A 382 8.95 -38.62 1.72
N PRO A 383 9.29 -37.47 1.10
CA PRO A 383 10.51 -36.75 1.43
C PRO A 383 10.44 -36.28 2.89
N ASP A 384 11.44 -36.65 3.69
CA ASP A 384 11.58 -36.21 5.07
C ASP A 384 11.54 -34.67 5.15
N ILE A 385 10.58 -34.14 5.91
CA ILE A 385 10.39 -32.70 6.10
C ILE A 385 11.46 -32.20 7.07
N GLU A 386 12.36 -31.32 6.63
CA GLU A 386 13.43 -30.70 7.45
C GLU A 386 12.86 -29.73 8.51
N GLY A 387 11.65 -29.23 8.28
CA GLY A 387 10.89 -28.38 9.20
C GLY A 387 9.89 -27.48 8.47
N CYS A 388 8.80 -27.11 9.14
CA CYS A 388 7.76 -26.22 8.63
C CYS A 388 7.76 -24.89 9.37
N VAL A 389 7.48 -23.79 8.66
CA VAL A 389 7.28 -22.49 9.31
C VAL A 389 6.04 -22.58 10.21
N GLU A 390 6.27 -22.56 11.51
CA GLU A 390 5.20 -22.52 12.51
C GLU A 390 4.63 -21.11 12.74
N LYS A 391 3.43 -21.05 13.32
CA LYS A 391 2.77 -19.79 13.74
C LYS A 391 3.61 -18.98 14.72
N SER A 392 4.36 -19.65 15.59
CA SER A 392 5.29 -19.05 16.56
C SER A 392 6.40 -18.25 15.86
N HIS A 393 6.98 -18.79 14.79
CA HIS A 393 7.97 -18.11 13.96
C HIS A 393 7.38 -16.86 13.30
N VAL A 394 6.18 -16.98 12.73
CA VAL A 394 5.46 -15.85 12.13
C VAL A 394 5.17 -14.77 13.17
N ALA A 395 4.65 -15.14 14.34
CA ALA A 395 4.36 -14.20 15.42
C ALA A 395 5.62 -13.48 15.92
N ALA A 396 6.74 -14.18 16.05
CA ALA A 396 8.03 -13.60 16.43
C ALA A 396 8.54 -12.60 15.37
N LEU A 397 8.53 -12.97 14.09
CA LEU A 397 8.93 -12.11 12.98
C LEU A 397 8.06 -10.84 12.91
N MET A 398 6.74 -11.01 12.94
CA MET A 398 5.79 -9.91 12.82
C MET A 398 5.87 -8.97 14.02
N SER A 399 5.96 -9.51 15.24
CA SER A 399 6.12 -8.70 16.46
C SER A 399 7.43 -7.91 16.45
N TYR A 400 8.53 -8.54 16.03
CA TYR A 400 9.81 -7.87 15.92
C TYR A 400 9.79 -6.76 14.86
N THR A 401 9.30 -7.04 13.66
CA THR A 401 9.25 -6.07 12.56
C THR A 401 8.32 -4.90 12.89
N GLN A 402 7.20 -5.14 13.57
CA GLN A 402 6.33 -4.10 14.11
C GLN A 402 7.07 -3.20 15.11
N TRP A 403 7.72 -3.80 16.10
CA TRP A 403 8.45 -3.03 17.11
C TRP A 403 9.61 -2.23 16.51
N ALA A 404 10.42 -2.88 15.67
CA ALA A 404 11.57 -2.25 15.01
C ALA A 404 11.12 -1.12 14.08
N GLY A 405 10.05 -1.34 13.30
CA GLY A 405 9.46 -0.33 12.43
C GLY A 405 8.92 0.87 13.21
N LEU A 406 8.24 0.66 14.34
CA LEU A 406 7.76 1.77 15.18
C LEU A 406 8.91 2.58 15.79
N LYS A 407 9.99 1.91 16.16
CA LYS A 407 11.21 2.57 16.63
C LYS A 407 11.84 3.42 15.53
N GLU A 408 11.91 2.90 14.30
CA GLU A 408 12.38 3.64 13.12
C GLU A 408 11.48 4.84 12.81
N TRP A 409 10.16 4.65 12.77
CA TRP A 409 9.17 5.68 12.49
C TRP A 409 9.27 6.88 13.43
N LYS A 410 9.52 6.62 14.73
CA LYS A 410 9.68 7.66 15.76
C LYS A 410 11.06 8.33 15.75
N SER A 411 11.99 7.88 14.90
CA SER A 411 13.34 8.42 14.85
C SER A 411 13.39 9.76 14.11
N LEU A 412 14.29 10.65 14.55
CA LEU A 412 14.55 11.92 13.86
C LEU A 412 15.05 11.70 12.43
N LYS A 413 15.89 10.68 12.21
CA LYS A 413 16.43 10.33 10.88
C LYS A 413 15.31 9.99 9.90
N MET A 414 14.29 9.24 10.35
CA MET A 414 13.13 8.89 9.53
C MET A 414 12.31 10.14 9.17
N ARG A 415 12.06 11.02 10.15
CA ARG A 415 11.39 12.30 9.89
C ARG A 415 12.15 13.17 8.88
N GLN A 416 13.48 13.28 9.02
CA GLN A 416 14.33 14.02 8.10
C GLN A 416 14.33 13.41 6.70
N GLN A 417 14.41 12.08 6.60
CA GLN A 417 14.31 11.39 5.31
C GLN A 417 12.96 11.62 4.65
N GLY A 418 11.86 11.54 5.42
CA GLY A 418 10.51 11.83 4.96
C GLY A 418 10.38 13.23 4.38
N LEU A 419 10.87 14.26 5.09
CA LEU A 419 10.90 15.64 4.60
C LEU A 419 11.66 15.77 3.27
N LEU A 420 12.85 15.17 3.16
CA LEU A 420 13.63 15.26 1.92
C LEU A 420 12.98 14.50 0.75
N ARG A 421 12.35 13.34 1.00
CA ARG A 421 11.73 12.54 -0.07
C ARG A 421 10.35 13.06 -0.50
N ALA A 422 9.59 13.65 0.42
CA ALA A 422 8.22 14.09 0.17
C ALA A 422 8.12 15.54 -0.30
N TYR A 423 9.20 16.33 -0.29
CA TYR A 423 9.14 17.77 -0.61
C TYR A 423 8.44 18.07 -1.94
N GLY A 424 8.92 17.48 -3.04
CA GLY A 424 8.33 17.69 -4.36
C GLY A 424 6.87 17.22 -4.45
N PHE A 425 6.53 16.15 -3.73
CA PHE A 425 5.16 15.66 -3.69
C PHE A 425 4.23 16.60 -2.92
N LEU A 426 4.66 17.07 -1.75
CA LEU A 426 3.88 18.02 -0.95
C LEU A 426 3.71 19.35 -1.68
N ARG A 427 4.74 19.83 -2.40
CA ARG A 427 4.60 20.99 -3.30
C ARG A 427 3.53 20.77 -4.36
N ASN A 428 3.48 19.59 -4.96
CA ASN A 428 2.48 19.26 -5.97
C ASN A 428 1.07 19.22 -5.37
N ILE A 429 0.90 18.62 -4.18
CA ILE A 429 -0.37 18.60 -3.43
C ILE A 429 -0.84 20.05 -3.17
N VAL A 430 0.02 20.89 -2.58
CA VAL A 430 -0.33 22.30 -2.29
C VAL A 430 -0.63 23.06 -3.58
N GLY A 431 0.12 22.82 -4.66
CA GLY A 431 -0.15 23.41 -5.97
C GLY A 431 -1.54 23.07 -6.51
N TYR A 432 -1.99 21.82 -6.37
CA TYR A 432 -3.34 21.42 -6.76
C TYR A 432 -4.42 21.95 -5.81
N MET A 433 -4.15 22.05 -4.51
CA MET A 433 -5.05 22.73 -3.58
C MET A 433 -5.27 24.20 -4.01
N LEU A 434 -4.20 24.92 -4.37
CA LEU A 434 -4.27 26.28 -4.88
C LEU A 434 -5.09 26.39 -6.19
N LYS A 435 -4.91 25.43 -7.11
CA LYS A 435 -5.74 25.35 -8.32
C LYS A 435 -7.22 25.18 -7.99
N MET A 436 -7.56 24.24 -7.10
CA MET A 436 -8.94 23.96 -6.69
C MET A 436 -9.64 25.19 -6.09
N ILE A 437 -8.93 26.03 -5.34
CA ILE A 437 -9.50 27.24 -4.73
C ILE A 437 -9.52 28.45 -5.69
N SER A 438 -8.72 28.44 -6.75
CA SER A 438 -8.64 29.52 -7.75
C SER A 438 -9.73 29.48 -8.83
N GLY A 439 -10.61 28.48 -8.81
CA GLY A 439 -11.65 28.29 -9.83
C GLY A 439 -11.21 27.46 -11.03
N ASP A 440 -10.08 26.75 -10.94
CA ASP A 440 -9.66 25.75 -11.92
C ASP A 440 -10.72 24.62 -12.04
N LYS A 441 -10.74 23.95 -13.19
CA LYS A 441 -11.66 22.84 -13.46
C LYS A 441 -11.33 21.60 -12.64
N VAL A 442 -10.08 21.42 -12.22
CA VAL A 442 -9.64 20.23 -11.46
C VAL A 442 -10.43 20.09 -10.15
N LYS A 443 -11.07 18.93 -9.97
CA LYS A 443 -11.83 18.56 -8.76
C LYS A 443 -11.28 17.33 -8.07
N PHE A 444 -10.64 16.43 -8.79
CA PHE A 444 -10.12 15.19 -8.24
C PHE A 444 -8.72 14.90 -8.76
N VAL A 445 -7.77 14.63 -7.86
CA VAL A 445 -6.41 14.23 -8.21
C VAL A 445 -6.12 12.88 -7.57
N LEU A 446 -5.72 11.89 -8.38
CA LEU A 446 -5.31 10.56 -7.91
C LEU A 446 -3.80 10.41 -8.05
N TYR A 447 -3.14 9.97 -6.98
CA TYR A 447 -1.75 9.52 -6.98
C TYR A 447 -1.73 8.04 -6.62
N SER A 448 -1.38 7.17 -7.57
CA SER A 448 -1.26 5.74 -7.33
C SER A 448 0.20 5.33 -7.15
N GLY A 449 0.57 5.01 -5.91
CA GLY A 449 1.93 4.81 -5.49
C GLY A 449 2.12 3.62 -4.55
N HIS A 450 3.03 3.79 -3.61
CA HIS A 450 3.56 2.72 -2.77
C HIS A 450 3.41 3.05 -1.28
N ASP A 451 3.63 2.05 -0.44
CA ASP A 451 3.79 2.22 1.01
C ASP A 451 4.84 3.29 1.33
N LYS A 452 6.03 3.20 0.73
CA LYS A 452 7.10 4.19 0.90
C LYS A 452 6.69 5.61 0.52
N THR A 453 5.85 5.79 -0.50
CA THR A 453 5.32 7.12 -0.88
C THR A 453 4.52 7.73 0.28
N MET A 454 3.58 6.95 0.81
CA MET A 454 2.74 7.35 1.94
C MET A 454 3.57 7.57 3.20
N GLU A 455 4.50 6.66 3.49
CA GLU A 455 5.38 6.72 4.66
C GLU A 455 6.22 8.00 4.66
N TYR A 456 6.82 8.39 3.55
CA TYR A 456 7.57 9.66 3.47
C TYR A 456 6.67 10.87 3.69
N LEU A 457 5.48 10.89 3.08
CA LEU A 457 4.53 12.00 3.24
C LEU A 457 4.01 12.10 4.68
N MET A 458 3.64 10.98 5.30
CA MET A 458 3.17 10.92 6.68
C MET A 458 4.28 11.36 7.65
N ALA A 459 5.53 10.91 7.44
CA ALA A 459 6.68 11.33 8.23
C ALA A 459 6.95 12.85 8.08
N ALA A 460 6.83 13.41 6.87
CA ALA A 460 6.99 14.84 6.61
C ALA A 460 5.92 15.69 7.31
N LEU A 461 4.67 15.20 7.36
CA LEU A 461 3.55 15.84 8.08
C LEU A 461 3.57 15.59 9.59
N ALA A 462 4.54 14.80 10.07
CA ALA A 462 4.66 14.32 11.44
C ALA A 462 3.41 13.58 11.93
N LEU A 463 2.75 12.86 11.02
CA LEU A 463 1.62 12.01 11.36
C LEU A 463 2.09 10.82 12.18
N SER A 464 1.59 10.71 13.41
CA SER A 464 1.84 9.56 14.25
C SER A 464 1.00 8.38 13.78
N SER A 465 1.61 7.20 13.67
CA SER A 465 0.93 5.96 13.37
C SER A 465 1.18 4.94 14.47
N GLU A 466 0.16 4.16 14.83
CA GLU A 466 0.28 3.04 15.77
C GLU A 466 0.87 1.79 15.10
N THR A 467 0.88 1.76 13.77
CA THR A 467 1.50 0.71 12.95
C THR A 467 2.54 1.32 12.01
N PRO A 468 3.73 0.70 11.85
CA PRO A 468 4.78 1.22 10.98
C PRO A 468 4.59 0.79 9.52
N PHE A 469 3.71 -0.17 9.26
CA PHE A 469 3.42 -0.67 7.93
C PHE A 469 2.07 -0.15 7.44
N ILE A 470 2.07 0.31 6.20
CA ILE A 470 0.88 0.86 5.55
C ILE A 470 0.17 -0.29 4.82
N PRO A 471 -1.06 -0.64 5.18
CA PRO A 471 -1.79 -1.78 4.61
C PRO A 471 -1.99 -1.69 3.09
N TYR A 472 -2.19 -2.82 2.41
CA TYR A 472 -2.53 -2.81 0.97
C TYR A 472 -3.78 -1.98 0.71
N ALA A 473 -3.89 -1.33 -0.46
CA ALA A 473 -5.03 -0.49 -0.80
C ALA A 473 -5.37 0.61 0.23
N SER A 474 -4.40 1.01 1.05
CA SER A 474 -4.55 2.18 1.91
C SER A 474 -4.76 3.43 1.08
N ARG A 475 -5.41 4.43 1.69
CA ARG A 475 -5.74 5.71 1.07
C ARG A 475 -5.50 6.86 2.04
N LEU A 476 -4.90 7.94 1.52
CA LEU A 476 -4.72 9.21 2.21
C LEU A 476 -5.41 10.30 1.38
N ALA A 477 -6.43 10.94 1.92
CA ALA A 477 -7.25 11.92 1.21
C ALA A 477 -7.08 13.31 1.80
N PHE A 478 -6.68 14.27 0.97
CA PHE A 478 -6.77 15.70 1.26
C PHE A 478 -8.06 16.24 0.64
N GLU A 479 -9.00 16.61 1.49
CA GLU A 479 -10.24 17.26 1.07
C GLU A 479 -10.08 18.76 1.22
N VAL A 480 -10.48 19.54 0.22
CA VAL A 480 -10.39 21.00 0.21
C VAL A 480 -11.79 21.58 0.33
N TYR A 481 -12.01 22.44 1.31
CA TYR A 481 -13.30 23.06 1.63
C TYR A 481 -13.24 24.58 1.51
N LYS A 482 -14.36 25.17 1.12
CA LYS A 482 -14.61 26.61 1.17
C LYS A 482 -15.66 26.89 2.24
N SER A 483 -15.42 27.87 3.10
CA SER A 483 -16.39 28.38 4.06
C SER A 483 -17.42 29.26 3.36
N ASP A 484 -18.70 29.02 3.65
CA ASP A 484 -19.81 29.79 3.07
C ASP A 484 -19.96 31.16 3.74
N LYS A 485 -19.36 31.37 4.93
CA LYS A 485 -19.49 32.61 5.72
C LYS A 485 -18.49 33.68 5.33
N ASP A 486 -17.23 33.30 5.16
CA ASP A 486 -16.10 34.23 5.01
C ASP A 486 -15.24 33.93 3.77
N THR A 487 -15.68 32.98 2.92
CA THR A 487 -15.00 32.55 1.70
C THR A 487 -13.57 32.05 1.90
N GLN A 488 -13.17 31.79 3.15
CA GLN A 488 -11.86 31.21 3.48
C GLN A 488 -11.82 29.73 3.12
N PHE A 489 -10.61 29.21 2.93
CA PHE A 489 -10.40 27.84 2.52
C PHE A 489 -9.73 27.01 3.61
N TYR A 490 -10.15 25.76 3.70
CA TYR A 490 -9.68 24.80 4.68
C TYR A 490 -9.35 23.50 3.98
N PHE A 491 -8.56 22.66 4.62
CA PHE A 491 -8.38 21.28 4.22
C PHE A 491 -8.58 20.32 5.38
N ARG A 492 -8.98 19.09 5.06
CA ARG A 492 -9.08 17.95 5.98
C ARG A 492 -8.20 16.82 5.43
N LEU A 493 -7.48 16.13 6.32
CA LEU A 493 -6.66 14.98 5.99
C LEU A 493 -7.27 13.72 6.59
N LEU A 494 -7.54 12.71 5.75
CA LEU A 494 -8.04 11.42 6.18
C LEU A 494 -7.09 10.30 5.81
N TYR A 495 -6.87 9.36 6.73
CA TYR A 495 -6.12 8.13 6.49
C TYR A 495 -7.04 6.93 6.71
N ASN A 496 -7.26 6.13 5.66
CA ASN A 496 -8.16 4.97 5.66
C ASN A 496 -9.56 5.24 6.25
N GLY A 497 -10.07 6.45 6.01
CA GLY A 497 -11.38 6.88 6.48
C GLY A 497 -11.41 7.39 7.92
N GLN A 498 -10.27 7.61 8.56
CA GLN A 498 -10.20 8.31 9.84
C GLN A 498 -9.72 9.75 9.62
N ASP A 499 -10.40 10.72 10.23
CA ASP A 499 -9.94 12.12 10.26
C ASP A 499 -8.69 12.24 11.14
N VAL A 500 -7.55 12.49 10.50
CA VAL A 500 -6.25 12.64 11.16
C VAL A 500 -5.76 14.09 11.16
N THR A 501 -6.62 15.04 10.79
CA THR A 501 -6.25 16.45 10.61
C THR A 501 -5.70 17.07 11.88
N ASN A 502 -6.31 16.81 13.04
CA ASN A 502 -5.84 17.38 14.31
C ASN A 502 -4.59 16.67 14.88
N THR A 503 -4.04 15.67 14.18
CA THR A 503 -2.88 14.88 14.62
C THR A 503 -1.58 15.23 13.86
N ILE A 504 -1.67 15.99 12.76
CA ILE A 504 -0.49 16.46 12.03
C ILE A 504 0.03 17.76 12.64
N ALA A 505 1.36 17.94 12.64
CA ALA A 505 2.03 19.02 13.39
C ALA A 505 1.55 20.45 13.01
N LEU A 506 1.12 20.66 11.77
CA LEU A 506 0.66 21.97 11.29
C LEU A 506 -0.81 22.27 11.62
N CYS A 507 -1.56 21.30 12.17
CA CYS A 507 -2.99 21.42 12.47
C CYS A 507 -3.37 20.93 13.88
N GLU A 508 -2.43 20.35 14.64
CA GLU A 508 -2.62 19.97 16.04
C GLU A 508 -2.72 21.17 17.00
N GLY A 509 -3.11 20.93 18.26
CA GLY A 509 -3.01 21.92 19.33
C GLY A 509 -3.93 23.14 19.18
N GLY A 510 -5.10 22.97 18.57
CA GLY A 510 -6.07 24.06 18.36
C GLY A 510 -5.87 24.86 17.06
N LYS A 511 -4.93 24.43 16.20
CA LYS A 511 -4.71 25.03 14.87
C LYS A 511 -5.76 24.61 13.84
N SER A 512 -6.55 23.56 14.11
CA SER A 512 -7.70 23.13 13.31
C SER A 512 -9.02 23.54 13.95
N LEU A 513 -9.99 23.94 13.12
CA LEU A 513 -11.36 24.21 13.52
C LEU A 513 -12.15 22.91 13.61
N SER A 514 -12.75 22.64 14.76
CA SER A 514 -13.65 21.50 14.93
C SER A 514 -15.08 21.91 14.56
N VAL A 515 -15.66 21.26 13.54
CA VAL A 515 -16.97 21.59 12.97
C VAL A 515 -17.97 20.43 13.10
N PRO A 516 -19.27 20.69 13.20
CA PRO A 516 -20.29 19.65 13.12
C PRO A 516 -20.27 18.95 11.76
N ARG A 517 -20.34 17.62 11.78
CA ARG A 517 -20.42 16.76 10.60
C ARG A 517 -21.70 15.93 10.64
N GLY A 518 -22.50 16.05 9.58
CA GLY A 518 -23.77 15.35 9.47
C GLY A 518 -24.77 15.69 10.59
N ILE A 519 -25.80 14.86 10.74
CA ILE A 519 -26.94 15.12 11.64
C ILE A 519 -26.73 14.49 13.02
N ARG A 520 -25.81 13.51 13.14
CA ARG A 520 -25.65 12.67 14.34
C ARG A 520 -24.74 13.28 15.42
N GLY A 521 -24.25 14.51 15.23
CA GLY A 521 -23.37 15.19 16.18
C GLY A 521 -21.89 14.78 16.09
N ASP A 522 -21.51 14.05 15.03
CA ASP A 522 -20.10 13.76 14.73
C ASP A 522 -19.35 15.07 14.45
N ARG A 523 -18.02 15.06 14.62
CA ARG A 523 -17.19 16.24 14.44
C ARG A 523 -16.11 15.97 13.40
N ALA A 524 -15.81 16.98 12.59
CA ALA A 524 -14.67 16.96 11.67
C ALA A 524 -13.70 18.08 12.03
N ASN A 525 -12.43 17.91 11.69
CA ASN A 525 -11.40 18.92 11.89
C ASN A 525 -11.02 19.54 10.55
N LEU A 526 -11.13 20.85 10.44
CA LEU A 526 -10.78 21.64 9.27
C LEU A 526 -9.57 22.51 9.58
N CYS A 527 -8.47 22.29 8.87
CA CYS A 527 -7.26 23.08 9.02
C CYS A 527 -7.22 24.22 8.00
N PRO A 528 -6.95 25.48 8.41
CA PRO A 528 -6.81 26.58 7.45
C PRO A 528 -5.78 26.25 6.37
N ILE A 529 -6.09 26.54 5.10
CA ILE A 529 -5.19 26.23 3.98
C ILE A 529 -3.86 26.98 4.10
N GLU A 530 -3.86 28.14 4.76
CA GLU A 530 -2.67 28.94 5.00
C GLU A 530 -1.63 28.20 5.85
N ASN A 531 -2.06 27.26 6.70
CA ASN A 531 -1.13 26.50 7.54
C ASN A 531 -0.22 25.61 6.70
N ILE A 532 -0.75 24.90 5.70
CA ILE A 532 0.06 24.01 4.85
C ILE A 532 0.91 24.81 3.86
N ILE A 533 0.44 25.98 3.44
CA ILE A 533 1.21 26.92 2.60
C ILE A 533 2.40 27.48 3.40
N ARG A 534 2.17 28.02 4.60
CA ARG A 534 3.25 28.50 5.49
C ARG A 534 4.21 27.38 5.86
N PHE A 535 3.71 26.19 6.16
CA PHE A 535 4.57 25.05 6.42
C PHE A 535 5.54 24.80 5.28
N LEU A 536 5.07 24.81 4.03
CA LEU A 536 5.91 24.56 2.85
C LEU A 536 6.93 25.68 2.56
N HIS A 537 6.59 26.93 2.87
CA HIS A 537 7.42 28.11 2.56
C HIS A 537 8.38 28.52 3.68
N ASP A 538 7.92 28.47 4.93
CA ASP A 538 8.60 29.07 6.07
C ASP A 538 9.22 27.99 6.98
N ASP A 539 8.47 26.92 7.25
CA ASP A 539 8.82 25.97 8.31
C ASP A 539 9.44 24.65 7.80
N TYR A 540 9.30 24.33 6.51
CA TYR A 540 9.56 23.00 5.96
C TYR A 540 10.98 22.50 6.24
N PHE A 541 11.95 23.40 6.10
CA PHE A 541 13.38 23.09 6.20
C PHE A 541 13.97 23.30 7.59
N LEU A 542 13.21 23.82 8.55
CA LEU A 542 13.68 24.02 9.93
C LEU A 542 14.21 22.73 10.58
N PRO A 543 13.52 21.56 10.48
CA PRO A 543 14.03 20.30 11.07
C PRO A 543 15.29 19.75 10.39
N LEU A 544 15.64 20.30 9.22
CA LEU A 544 16.82 19.94 8.42
C LEU A 544 17.97 20.93 8.61
N ASN A 545 17.78 21.98 9.42
CA ASN A 545 18.73 23.08 9.58
C ASN A 545 19.17 23.69 8.23
N ALA A 546 18.20 23.90 7.34
CA ALA A 546 18.42 24.43 6.00
C ALA A 546 17.36 25.49 5.66
N THR A 547 17.60 26.26 4.61
CA THR A 547 16.65 27.30 4.13
C THR A 547 15.87 26.86 2.90
N ASN A 548 16.38 25.89 2.15
CA ASN A 548 15.80 25.40 0.92
C ASN A 548 16.22 23.95 0.65
N PHE A 549 15.57 23.33 -0.34
CA PHE A 549 15.78 21.91 -0.68
C PHE A 549 17.22 21.60 -1.09
N LYS A 550 17.84 22.48 -1.88
CA LYS A 550 19.21 22.27 -2.37
C LYS A 550 20.19 22.24 -1.20
N ASP A 551 20.10 23.19 -0.28
CA ASP A 551 20.97 23.24 0.90
C ASP A 551 20.74 22.02 1.80
N ALA A 552 19.47 21.64 2.03
CA ALA A 552 19.12 20.47 2.83
C ALA A 552 19.68 19.15 2.24
N CYS A 553 19.80 19.07 0.91
CA CYS A 553 20.35 17.90 0.22
C CYS A 553 21.88 17.88 0.13
N LEU A 554 22.53 19.04 0.29
CA LEU A 554 24.00 19.17 0.31
C LEU A 554 24.58 19.10 1.73
N ALA A 555 23.75 19.31 2.76
CA ALA A 555 24.14 19.33 4.16
C ALA A 555 24.53 17.92 4.68
N GLN A 556 25.74 17.49 4.32
CA GLN A 556 26.66 16.74 5.19
C GLN A 556 28.07 16.76 4.57
N ARG A 557 28.76 17.87 4.81
CA ARG A 557 30.23 17.94 4.67
C ARG A 557 30.91 18.60 5.86
N ASP A 558 30.32 18.49 7.06
CA ASP A 558 30.98 18.94 8.29
C ASP A 558 31.58 17.75 9.03
N GLY A 559 32.77 17.40 8.57
CA GLY A 559 33.66 16.44 9.21
C GLY A 559 35.11 16.88 9.04
N TYR A 560 35.41 18.17 9.17
CA TYR A 560 36.76 18.72 9.39
C TYR A 560 36.62 20.16 9.91
N PHE A 561 36.57 20.32 11.23
CA PHE A 561 37.21 21.43 11.95
C PHE A 561 37.63 20.93 13.32
#